data_AF-A0A382LDF6-F1
#
_entry.id   AF-A0A382LDF6-F1
#
_cell.length_a   1.000
_cell.length_b   1.000
_cell.length_c   1.000
_cell.angle_alpha   90.00
_cell.angle_beta   90.00
_cell.angle_gamma   90.00
#
_symmetry.space_group_name_H-M   'P 1'
#
loop_
_entity.id
_entity.type
_entity.pdbx_description
1 polymer ?
#
loop_
_entity_poly.entity_id
_entity_poly.type
_entity_poly.pdbx_seq_one_letter_code
_entity_poly.pdbx_strand_id
1 'polypeptide(L)'
;MSFAHPINAATKVQTQNPVLFILLGASNLSRSFHGLKCCIKRCIFPRPASFLHAMGPGRGYISGGGILNAVYSPILESGIFEVSRSKRIENQQVVALITDIGNDIMYDISSEKIIAGLQYLFNVLGEFETNIFITLIPVDLENDVNESLFHIIRQIYFPKSSVEYSQALNSVNAINAFI
;
A
#
# COMPACT_ATOMS: atom_id res chain seq x y z
N MET A 1 27.58 52.91 24.76
CA MET A 1 27.80 51.51 25.21
C MET A 1 27.05 50.60 24.27
N SER A 2 27.79 49.81 23.51
CA SER A 2 27.29 48.86 22.52
C SER A 2 26.83 47.60 23.24
N PHE A 3 25.61 47.15 22.97
CA PHE A 3 25.19 45.79 23.29
C PHE A 3 24.98 45.05 21.97
N ALA A 4 26.10 44.55 21.44
CA ALA A 4 26.08 43.52 20.41
C ALA A 4 25.31 42.31 20.94
N HIS A 5 24.21 41.96 20.28
CA HIS A 5 23.62 40.63 20.43
C HIS A 5 24.56 39.62 19.77
N PRO A 6 25.06 38.59 20.49
CA PRO A 6 25.82 37.55 19.84
C PRO A 6 24.88 36.71 18.98
N ILE A 7 25.00 36.89 17.66
CA ILE A 7 24.70 35.88 16.66
C ILE A 7 25.71 34.75 16.89
N ASN A 8 25.29 33.64 17.52
CA ASN A 8 25.71 32.28 17.20
C ASN A 8 25.32 31.29 18.30
N ALA A 9 24.26 30.54 18.03
CA ALA A 9 24.31 29.10 18.18
C ALA A 9 23.41 28.54 17.08
N ALA A 10 23.98 28.39 15.88
CA ALA A 10 23.44 27.46 14.91
C ALA A 10 23.50 26.08 15.59
N THR A 11 22.42 25.69 16.25
CA THR A 11 22.17 24.31 16.62
C THR A 11 22.29 23.57 15.30
N LYS A 12 23.37 22.79 15.13
CA LYS A 12 23.47 21.80 14.06
C LYS A 12 22.20 20.99 14.20
N VAL A 13 21.19 21.28 13.39
CA VAL A 13 20.03 20.43 13.24
C VAL A 13 20.67 19.15 12.74
N GLN A 14 20.83 18.18 13.63
CA GLN A 14 21.28 16.85 13.29
C GLN A 14 20.17 16.35 12.37
N THR A 15 20.35 16.52 11.06
CA THR A 15 19.35 16.22 10.05
C THR A 15 19.15 14.71 10.13
N GLN A 16 18.10 14.30 10.82
CA GLN A 16 17.72 12.91 10.93
C GLN A 16 17.68 12.32 9.51
N ASN A 17 18.23 11.12 9.33
CA ASN A 17 18.27 10.46 8.02
C ASN A 17 16.87 10.49 7.38
N PRO A 18 16.72 10.79 6.08
CA PRO A 18 15.41 10.85 5.44
C PRO A 18 14.64 9.54 5.63
N VAL A 19 13.31 9.58 5.56
CA VAL A 19 12.48 8.37 5.58
C VAL A 19 11.99 8.07 4.17
N LEU A 20 12.12 6.82 3.73
CA LEU A 20 11.52 6.33 2.50
C LEU A 20 10.21 5.62 2.83
N PHE A 21 9.10 6.14 2.29
CA PHE A 21 7.80 5.49 2.38
C PHE A 21 7.50 4.75 1.08
N ILE A 22 7.19 3.45 1.19
CA ILE A 22 6.72 2.61 0.09
C ILE A 22 5.23 2.35 0.30
N LEU A 23 4.38 2.93 -0.53
CA LEU A 23 2.92 2.87 -0.37
C LEU A 23 2.30 1.98 -1.46
N LEU A 24 1.77 0.84 -1.04
CA LEU A 24 1.24 -0.22 -1.92
C LEU A 24 -0.27 -0.36 -1.68
N GLY A 25 -1.04 -0.38 -2.77
CA GLY A 25 -2.48 -0.58 -2.68
C GLY A 25 -3.21 -0.29 -3.98
N ALA A 26 -4.48 0.14 -3.87
CA ALA A 26 -5.35 0.28 -5.03
C ALA A 26 -6.17 1.57 -4.95
N SER A 27 -7.48 1.47 -5.13
CA SER A 27 -8.39 2.61 -5.28
C SER A 27 -8.41 3.51 -4.04
N ASN A 28 -8.42 2.95 -2.82
CA ASN A 28 -8.53 3.77 -1.60
C ASN A 28 -7.23 4.52 -1.33
N LEU A 29 -6.10 3.86 -1.51
CA LEU A 29 -4.80 4.52 -1.46
C LEU A 29 -4.68 5.61 -2.54
N SER A 30 -5.10 5.33 -3.78
CA SER A 30 -5.06 6.32 -4.86
C SER A 30 -5.86 7.58 -4.52
N ARG A 31 -7.04 7.42 -3.92
CA ARG A 31 -7.92 8.52 -3.50
C ARG A 31 -7.33 9.31 -2.33
N SER A 32 -6.69 8.65 -1.37
CA SER A 32 -6.18 9.29 -0.15
C SER A 32 -4.72 9.76 -0.27
N PHE A 33 -3.99 9.37 -1.31
CA PHE A 33 -2.53 9.52 -1.44
C PHE A 33 -2.02 10.93 -1.15
N HIS A 34 -2.64 11.95 -1.74
CA HIS A 34 -2.20 13.33 -1.54
C HIS A 34 -2.34 13.75 -0.06
N GLY A 35 -3.50 13.50 0.54
CA GLY A 35 -3.77 13.82 1.94
C GLY A 35 -2.85 13.05 2.89
N LEU A 36 -2.68 11.74 2.65
CA LEU A 36 -1.78 10.88 3.42
C LEU A 36 -0.34 11.39 3.38
N LYS A 37 0.18 11.71 2.19
CA LYS A 37 1.55 12.24 2.02
C LYS A 37 1.74 13.56 2.77
N CYS A 38 0.77 14.48 2.68
CA CYS A 38 0.81 15.75 3.38
C CYS A 38 0.78 15.57 4.91
N CYS A 39 -0.08 14.67 5.40
CA CYS A 39 -0.17 14.33 6.82
C CYS A 39 1.17 13.77 7.34
N ILE A 40 1.71 12.74 6.67
CA ILE A 40 3.00 12.13 7.02
C ILE A 40 4.11 13.19 7.08
N LYS A 41 4.25 14.01 6.03
CA LYS A 41 5.27 15.07 5.98
C LYS A 41 5.17 16.05 7.15
N ARG A 42 3.95 16.40 7.54
CA ARG A 42 3.70 17.29 8.69
C ARG A 42 4.08 16.60 10.00
N CYS A 43 3.72 15.33 10.17
CA CYS A 43 3.98 14.58 11.40
C CYS A 43 5.46 14.34 11.66
N ILE A 44 6.29 14.24 10.61
CA ILE A 44 7.72 13.96 10.77
C ILE A 44 8.62 15.18 10.58
N PHE A 45 8.06 16.37 10.35
CA PHE A 45 8.84 17.60 10.19
C PHE A 45 9.74 17.85 11.43
N PRO A 46 11.02 18.24 11.27
CA PRO A 46 11.70 18.65 10.03
C PRO A 46 12.38 17.54 9.24
N ARG A 47 12.15 16.26 9.58
CA ARG A 47 12.78 15.11 8.91
C ARG A 47 12.31 14.99 7.44
N PRO A 48 13.21 14.89 6.45
CA PRO A 48 12.80 14.75 5.05
C PRO A 48 12.11 13.40 4.77
N ALA A 49 11.15 13.41 3.84
CA ALA A 49 10.35 12.25 3.46
C ALA A 49 10.31 12.06 1.94
N SER A 50 10.65 10.85 1.48
CA SER A 50 10.54 10.40 0.09
C SER A 50 9.44 9.36 -0.03
N PHE A 51 8.75 9.32 -1.17
CA PHE A 51 7.61 8.44 -1.38
C PHE A 51 7.75 7.69 -2.69
N LEU A 52 7.62 6.36 -2.64
CA LEU A 52 7.39 5.48 -3.77
C LEU A 52 6.01 4.87 -3.60
N HIS A 53 5.31 4.64 -4.70
CA HIS A 53 3.98 4.07 -4.63
C HIS A 53 3.66 3.19 -5.84
N ALA A 54 2.95 2.11 -5.57
CA ALA A 54 2.30 1.27 -6.56
C ALA A 54 0.83 1.22 -6.18
N MET A 55 0.04 2.06 -6.84
CA MET A 55 -1.39 2.22 -6.59
C MET A 55 -2.14 2.47 -7.90
N GLY A 56 -3.43 2.20 -7.90
CA GLY A 56 -4.31 2.48 -9.03
C GLY A 56 -5.71 1.88 -8.80
N PRO A 57 -6.76 2.45 -9.40
CA PRO A 57 -8.10 1.88 -9.29
C PRO A 57 -8.16 0.45 -9.80
N GLY A 58 -8.67 -0.49 -8.98
CA GLY A 58 -8.73 -1.91 -9.32
C GLY A 58 -7.36 -2.60 -9.41
N ARG A 59 -6.27 -1.97 -8.97
CA ARG A 59 -4.95 -2.61 -9.06
C ARG A 59 -4.88 -3.85 -8.16
N GLY A 60 -4.35 -4.95 -8.68
CA GLY A 60 -4.03 -6.17 -7.93
C GLY A 60 -2.56 -6.22 -7.48
N TYR A 61 -2.29 -7.04 -6.48
CA TYR A 61 -0.95 -7.37 -6.03
C TYR A 61 -0.30 -8.41 -6.93
N ILE A 62 -1.06 -9.44 -7.31
CA ILE A 62 -0.58 -10.64 -8.02
C ILE A 62 -1.01 -10.62 -9.48
N SER A 63 -2.26 -10.27 -9.73
CA SER A 63 -2.80 -10.20 -11.08
C SER A 63 -2.76 -8.78 -11.63
N GLY A 64 -2.60 -8.70 -12.95
CA GLY A 64 -2.89 -7.48 -13.69
C GLY A 64 -4.36 -7.13 -13.49
N GLY A 65 -4.61 -5.86 -13.19
CA GLY A 65 -5.93 -5.39 -12.79
C GLY A 65 -6.21 -3.99 -13.29
N GLY A 66 -7.35 -3.46 -12.90
CA GLY A 66 -7.82 -2.17 -13.34
C GLY A 66 -9.34 -2.12 -13.51
N ILE A 67 -9.89 -0.92 -13.40
CA ILE A 67 -11.30 -0.65 -13.67
C ILE A 67 -11.45 0.48 -14.68
N LEU A 68 -12.58 0.51 -15.40
CA LEU A 68 -12.96 1.63 -16.28
C LEU A 68 -11.87 2.04 -17.29
N ASN A 69 -11.31 1.06 -18.01
CA ASN A 69 -10.24 1.20 -19.02
C ASN A 69 -8.84 1.53 -18.48
N ALA A 70 -8.67 1.70 -17.17
CA ALA A 70 -7.33 1.68 -16.58
C ALA A 70 -6.82 0.23 -16.51
N VAL A 71 -5.54 0.04 -16.81
CA VAL A 71 -4.85 -1.25 -16.66
C VAL A 71 -3.53 -0.99 -15.94
N TYR A 72 -3.29 -1.77 -14.90
CA TYR A 72 -2.08 -1.70 -14.08
C TYR A 72 -1.41 -3.07 -14.03
N SER A 73 -0.09 -3.08 -14.16
CA SER A 73 0.72 -4.25 -13.80
C SER A 73 0.50 -4.59 -12.31
N PRO A 74 0.57 -5.90 -11.96
CA PRO A 74 0.58 -6.32 -10.56
C PRO A 74 1.58 -5.52 -9.74
N ILE A 75 1.29 -5.27 -8.46
CA ILE A 75 2.26 -4.57 -7.59
C ILE A 75 3.58 -5.34 -7.51
N LEU A 76 3.53 -6.67 -7.43
CA LEU A 76 4.73 -7.51 -7.39
C LEU A 76 5.61 -7.41 -8.64
N GLU A 77 5.03 -7.04 -9.78
CA GLU A 77 5.71 -6.95 -11.08
C GLU A 77 5.95 -5.50 -11.53
N SER A 78 5.67 -4.51 -10.68
CA SER A 78 5.62 -3.11 -11.13
C SER A 78 6.96 -2.38 -11.17
N GLY A 79 8.07 -3.07 -10.95
CA GLY A 79 9.39 -2.45 -10.86
C GLY A 79 9.63 -1.64 -9.58
N ILE A 80 8.67 -1.61 -8.63
CA ILE A 80 8.76 -0.70 -7.48
C ILE A 80 9.89 -1.07 -6.53
N PHE A 81 10.19 -2.37 -6.38
CA PHE A 81 11.25 -2.83 -5.48
C PHE A 81 12.64 -2.55 -6.06
N GLU A 82 12.80 -2.63 -7.38
CA GLU A 82 14.00 -2.25 -8.13
C GLU A 82 14.27 -0.75 -7.97
N VAL A 83 13.23 0.07 -8.11
CA VAL A 83 13.34 1.52 -7.87
C VAL A 83 13.63 1.80 -6.39
N SER A 84 13.05 1.04 -5.47
CA SER A 84 13.30 1.18 -4.03
C SER A 84 14.75 0.88 -3.68
N ARG A 85 15.33 -0.19 -4.24
CA ARG A 85 16.75 -0.53 -4.08
C ARG A 85 17.67 0.54 -4.65
N SER A 86 17.38 1.05 -5.85
CA SER A 86 18.24 2.04 -6.51
C SER A 86 18.17 3.44 -5.89
N LYS A 87 17.04 3.81 -5.26
CA LYS A 87 16.86 5.14 -4.63
C LYS A 87 17.16 5.17 -3.14
N ARG A 88 17.37 4.02 -2.49
CA ARG A 88 17.67 3.94 -1.07
C ARG A 88 19.02 4.59 -0.77
N ILE A 89 19.06 5.39 0.28
CA ILE A 89 20.30 5.92 0.85
C ILE A 89 20.76 4.96 1.96
N GLU A 90 22.07 4.85 2.16
CA GLU A 90 22.62 4.04 3.26
C GLU A 90 22.06 4.50 4.61
N ASN A 91 21.68 3.54 5.48
CA ASN A 91 21.06 3.79 6.78
C ASN A 91 19.76 4.62 6.73
N GLN A 92 19.07 4.65 5.58
CA GLN A 92 17.76 5.26 5.45
C GLN A 92 16.68 4.37 6.06
N GLN A 93 15.85 4.94 6.93
CA GLN A 93 14.68 4.25 7.46
C GLN A 93 13.66 4.03 6.33
N VAL A 94 13.20 2.79 6.19
CA VAL A 94 12.13 2.43 5.24
C VAL A 94 10.86 2.09 6.01
N VAL A 95 9.73 2.61 5.53
CA VAL A 95 8.40 2.32 6.05
C VAL A 95 7.52 1.90 4.90
N ALA A 96 6.88 0.74 5.00
CA ALA A 96 5.95 0.25 3.99
C ALA A 96 4.51 0.32 4.51
N LEU A 97 3.59 0.76 3.67
CA LEU A 97 2.15 0.61 3.88
C LEU A 97 1.60 -0.31 2.80
N ILE A 98 0.91 -1.36 3.23
CA ILE A 98 0.24 -2.34 2.39
C ILE A 98 -1.26 -2.23 2.69
N THR A 99 -2.06 -1.89 1.69
CA THR A 99 -3.52 -1.79 1.83
C THR A 99 -4.21 -2.30 0.58
N ASP A 100 -5.53 -2.42 0.61
CA ASP A 100 -6.38 -2.71 -0.55
C ASP A 100 -6.06 -4.06 -1.24
N ILE A 101 -5.79 -5.11 -0.45
CA ILE A 101 -5.35 -6.44 -0.94
C ILE A 101 -6.49 -7.23 -1.63
N GLY A 102 -7.74 -6.79 -1.49
CA GLY A 102 -8.93 -7.58 -1.90
C GLY A 102 -9.20 -7.69 -3.40
N ASN A 103 -8.57 -6.90 -4.27
CA ASN A 103 -8.91 -6.91 -5.70
C ASN A 103 -8.55 -8.24 -6.39
N ASP A 104 -7.45 -8.89 -5.99
CA ASP A 104 -7.02 -10.17 -6.57
C ASP A 104 -8.07 -11.27 -6.38
N ILE A 105 -8.85 -11.21 -5.29
CA ILE A 105 -9.98 -12.12 -5.07
C ILE A 105 -10.95 -11.99 -6.23
N MET A 106 -11.32 -10.76 -6.60
CA MET A 106 -12.26 -10.50 -7.70
C MET A 106 -11.66 -10.80 -9.08
N TYR A 107 -10.34 -11.02 -9.17
CA TYR A 107 -9.65 -11.49 -10.38
C TYR A 107 -9.49 -13.02 -10.43
N ASP A 108 -10.31 -13.75 -9.67
CA ASP A 108 -10.32 -15.22 -9.61
C ASP A 108 -8.98 -15.80 -9.11
N ILE A 109 -8.19 -15.01 -8.38
CA ILE A 109 -6.97 -15.49 -7.73
C ILE A 109 -7.33 -16.14 -6.41
N SER A 110 -6.84 -17.35 -6.19
CA SER A 110 -7.12 -18.11 -4.97
C SER A 110 -6.44 -17.47 -3.75
N SER A 111 -7.05 -17.66 -2.58
CA SER A 111 -6.54 -17.10 -1.33
C SER A 111 -5.10 -17.55 -1.03
N GLU A 112 -4.75 -18.79 -1.39
CA GLU A 112 -3.43 -19.37 -1.18
C GLU A 112 -2.38 -18.67 -2.04
N LYS A 113 -2.72 -18.32 -3.29
CA LYS A 113 -1.83 -17.56 -4.18
C LYS A 113 -1.64 -16.13 -3.69
N ILE A 114 -2.70 -15.50 -3.18
CA ILE A 114 -2.62 -14.16 -2.60
C ILE A 114 -1.71 -14.18 -1.37
N ILE A 115 -1.92 -15.13 -0.44
CA ILE A 115 -1.10 -15.33 0.75
C ILE A 115 0.36 -15.57 0.38
N ALA A 116 0.65 -16.47 -0.58
CA ALA A 116 2.01 -16.71 -1.04
C ALA A 116 2.67 -15.45 -1.63
N GLY A 117 1.90 -14.64 -2.36
CA GLY A 117 2.35 -13.35 -2.87
C GLY A 117 2.61 -12.30 -1.78
N LEU A 118 1.81 -12.27 -0.72
CA LEU A 118 2.05 -11.43 0.45
C LEU A 118 3.28 -11.89 1.24
N GLN A 119 3.48 -13.20 1.41
CA GLN A 119 4.70 -13.75 2.01
C GLN A 119 5.94 -13.33 1.21
N TYR A 120 5.88 -13.44 -0.11
CA TYR A 120 6.94 -12.93 -0.99
C TYR A 120 7.15 -11.42 -0.82
N LEU A 121 6.07 -10.64 -0.77
CA LEU A 121 6.13 -9.20 -0.53
C LEU A 121 6.83 -8.86 0.79
N PHE A 122 6.49 -9.55 1.87
CA PHE A 122 7.10 -9.34 3.19
C PHE A 122 8.59 -9.67 3.16
N ASN A 123 8.98 -10.76 2.49
CA ASN A 123 10.38 -11.14 2.35
C ASN A 123 11.17 -10.06 1.59
N VAL A 124 10.64 -9.58 0.46
CA VAL A 124 11.28 -8.51 -0.33
C VAL A 124 11.39 -7.22 0.49
N LEU A 125 10.34 -6.83 1.24
CA LEU A 125 10.38 -5.65 2.10
C LEU A 125 11.31 -5.82 3.31
N GLY A 126 11.49 -7.05 3.79
CA GLY A 126 12.42 -7.41 4.86
C GLY A 126 13.89 -7.11 4.51
N GLU A 127 14.27 -7.19 3.23
CA GLU A 127 15.62 -6.85 2.74
C GLU A 127 16.04 -5.41 3.05
N PHE A 128 15.10 -4.51 3.33
CA PHE A 128 15.36 -3.09 3.58
C PHE A 128 15.34 -2.69 5.08
N GLU A 129 15.23 -3.65 6.02
CA GLU A 129 14.98 -3.38 7.45
C GLU A 129 13.72 -2.50 7.66
N THR A 130 12.63 -2.86 6.98
CA THR A 130 11.43 -2.03 6.87
C THR A 130 10.48 -2.19 8.06
N ASN A 131 9.88 -1.09 8.52
CA ASN A 131 8.66 -1.15 9.34
C ASN A 131 7.45 -1.32 8.41
N ILE A 132 6.78 -2.48 8.47
CA ILE A 132 5.65 -2.82 7.61
C ILE A 132 4.34 -2.56 8.36
N PHE A 133 3.49 -1.74 7.76
CA PHE A 133 2.11 -1.53 8.19
C PHE A 133 1.19 -2.15 7.14
N ILE A 134 0.22 -2.95 7.59
CA ILE A 134 -0.73 -3.61 6.72
C ILE A 134 -2.15 -3.39 7.24
N THR A 135 -3.09 -3.15 6.34
CA THR A 135 -4.51 -3.10 6.67
C THR A 135 -5.17 -4.42 6.30
N LEU A 136 -6.05 -4.89 7.19
CA LEU A 136 -6.95 -6.00 6.87
C LEU A 136 -7.89 -5.57 5.76
N ILE A 137 -8.34 -6.55 4.97
CA ILE A 137 -9.48 -6.34 4.09
C ILE A 137 -10.68 -6.08 5.04
N PRO A 138 -11.40 -4.95 4.92
CA PRO A 138 -12.51 -4.67 5.81
C PRO A 138 -13.57 -5.76 5.64
N VAL A 139 -13.76 -6.55 6.69
CA VAL A 139 -14.82 -7.57 6.74
C VAL A 139 -15.96 -6.98 7.54
N ASP A 140 -16.98 -6.58 6.81
CA ASP A 140 -18.33 -6.92 7.24
C ASP A 140 -19.19 -7.22 6.02
N LEU A 141 -18.70 -8.06 5.10
CA LEU A 141 -19.48 -8.44 3.91
C LEU A 141 -20.87 -8.97 4.28
N GLU A 142 -21.01 -9.66 5.41
CA GLU A 142 -22.31 -10.16 5.90
C GLU A 142 -23.27 -9.03 6.33
N ASN A 143 -22.76 -7.94 6.92
CA ASN A 143 -23.59 -6.83 7.41
C ASN A 143 -23.68 -5.65 6.41
N ASP A 144 -22.67 -5.44 5.57
CA ASP A 144 -22.54 -4.29 4.65
C ASP A 144 -22.95 -4.63 3.22
N VAL A 145 -22.83 -5.89 2.78
CA VAL A 145 -23.03 -6.29 1.38
C VAL A 145 -23.72 -7.65 1.27
N ASN A 146 -25.05 -7.65 1.14
CA ASN A 146 -25.76 -8.89 0.80
C ASN A 146 -25.34 -9.44 -0.58
N GLU A 147 -25.59 -10.73 -0.81
CA GLU A 147 -25.22 -11.45 -2.03
C GLU A 147 -25.73 -10.79 -3.32
N SER A 148 -26.94 -10.22 -3.31
CA SER A 148 -27.49 -9.52 -4.48
C SER A 148 -26.67 -8.28 -4.84
N LEU A 149 -26.34 -7.45 -3.83
CA LEU A 149 -25.51 -6.27 -4.03
C LEU A 149 -24.09 -6.65 -4.47
N PHE A 150 -23.53 -7.74 -3.92
CA PHE A 150 -22.26 -8.29 -4.35
C PHE A 150 -22.27 -8.61 -5.85
N HIS A 151 -23.29 -9.30 -6.35
CA HIS A 151 -23.36 -9.64 -7.78
C HIS A 151 -23.49 -8.40 -8.68
N ILE A 152 -24.25 -7.39 -8.26
CA ILE A 152 -24.37 -6.11 -9.00
C ILE A 152 -23.00 -5.42 -9.07
N ILE A 153 -22.31 -5.27 -7.94
CA ILE A 153 -20.98 -4.64 -7.88
C ILE A 153 -19.96 -5.44 -8.71
N ARG A 154 -19.96 -6.77 -8.58
CA ARG A 154 -19.12 -7.67 -9.39
C ARG A 154 -19.35 -7.43 -10.87
N GLN A 155 -20.60 -7.39 -11.33
CA GLN A 155 -20.90 -7.23 -12.74
C GLN A 155 -20.45 -5.87 -13.31
N ILE A 156 -20.50 -4.81 -12.50
CA ILE A 156 -20.10 -3.46 -12.91
C ILE A 156 -18.58 -3.29 -12.92
N TYR A 157 -17.90 -3.66 -11.82
CA TYR A 157 -16.48 -3.38 -11.63
C TYR A 157 -15.56 -4.53 -12.07
N PHE A 158 -16.06 -5.76 -12.06
CA PHE A 158 -15.31 -6.97 -12.36
C PHE A 158 -16.11 -7.90 -13.30
N PRO A 159 -16.52 -7.43 -14.50
CA PRO A 159 -17.46 -8.15 -15.37
C PRO A 159 -16.96 -9.53 -15.84
N LYS A 160 -15.66 -9.81 -15.72
CA LYS A 160 -15.04 -11.10 -16.08
C LYS A 160 -14.88 -12.05 -14.89
N SER A 161 -15.18 -11.59 -13.68
CA SER A 161 -15.03 -12.36 -12.46
C SER A 161 -16.07 -13.47 -12.38
N SER A 162 -15.60 -14.68 -12.09
CA SER A 162 -16.45 -15.83 -11.79
C SER A 162 -16.65 -16.07 -10.29
N VAL A 163 -16.06 -15.22 -9.44
CA VAL A 163 -16.07 -15.40 -7.99
C VAL A 163 -17.47 -15.28 -7.41
N GLU A 164 -17.86 -16.31 -6.67
CA GLU A 164 -19.12 -16.36 -5.92
C GLU A 164 -18.99 -15.69 -4.55
N TYR A 165 -20.12 -15.26 -3.97
CA TYR A 165 -20.14 -14.54 -2.70
C TYR A 165 -19.43 -15.29 -1.56
N SER A 166 -19.74 -16.58 -1.41
CA SER A 166 -19.14 -17.44 -0.39
C SER A 166 -17.63 -17.64 -0.61
N GLN A 167 -17.19 -17.71 -1.88
CA GLN A 167 -15.77 -17.81 -2.22
C GLN A 167 -15.03 -16.51 -1.88
N ALA A 168 -15.63 -15.35 -2.15
CA ALA A 168 -15.05 -14.07 -1.77
C ALA A 168 -14.92 -13.97 -0.24
N LEU A 169 -15.99 -14.27 0.50
CA LEU A 169 -15.98 -14.26 1.97
C LEU A 169 -14.92 -15.19 2.56
N ASN A 170 -14.84 -16.44 2.08
CA ASN A 170 -13.83 -17.40 2.52
C ASN A 170 -12.41 -16.92 2.22
N SER A 171 -12.20 -16.33 1.03
CA SER A 171 -10.89 -15.79 0.64
C SER A 171 -10.49 -14.61 1.53
N VAL A 172 -11.43 -13.70 1.82
CA VAL A 172 -11.18 -12.57 2.72
C VAL A 172 -10.82 -13.06 4.13
N ASN A 173 -11.57 -14.01 4.68
CA ASN A 173 -11.30 -14.57 6.01
C ASN A 173 -9.92 -15.26 6.06
N ALA A 174 -9.57 -16.04 5.03
CA ALA A 174 -8.26 -16.70 4.95
C ALA A 174 -7.11 -15.69 4.88
N ILE A 175 -7.23 -14.64 4.06
CA ILE A 175 -6.22 -13.59 3.92
C ILE A 175 -6.07 -12.79 5.21
N ASN A 176 -7.18 -12.39 5.84
CA ASN A 176 -7.14 -11.65 7.10
C ASN A 176 -6.61 -12.48 8.26
N ALA A 177 -6.81 -13.80 8.27
CA ALA A 177 -6.23 -14.68 9.28
C ALA A 177 -4.71 -14.87 9.10
N PHE A 178 -4.20 -14.68 7.88
CA PHE A 178 -2.77 -14.71 7.59
C PHE A 178 -2.04 -13.41 7.99
N ILE A 179 -2.70 -12.26 7.81
CA ILE A 179 -2.18 -10.92 8.14
C ILE A 179 -2.09 -10.74 9.66
#